data_AF-A0A1E5QQP0-F1
#
_entry.id   AF-A0A1E5QQP0-F1
#
_cell.length_a   1.000
_cell.length_b   1.000
_cell.length_c   1.000
_cell.angle_alpha   90.00
_cell.angle_beta   90.00
_cell.angle_gamma   90.00
#
_symmetry.space_group_name_H-M   'P 1'
#
loop_
_entity.id
_entity.type
_entity.pdbx_description
1 polymer ?
#
loop_
_entity_poly.entity_id
_entity_poly.type
_entity_poly.pdbx_seq_one_letter_code
_entity_poly.pdbx_strand_id
1 'polypeptide(L)' 'MAPKENIVDPTTINCAEACVNGCVLGDRCPNKEYAAQASQFIQETSLDQMLEIAEEAIRKKRMQPPQWVIPEFPDS' A
#
# COMPACT_ATOMS: atom_id res chain seq x y z
N MET A 1 -29.90 18.81 21.56
CA MET A 1 -28.58 18.22 21.88
C MET A 1 -28.15 17.41 20.65
N ALA A 2 -27.32 17.99 19.77
CA ALA A 2 -26.81 17.26 18.60
C ALA A 2 -25.70 16.29 19.07
N PRO A 3 -25.70 15.02 18.64
CA PRO A 3 -24.59 14.12 18.92
C PRO A 3 -23.37 14.62 18.15
N LYS A 4 -22.27 14.87 18.89
CA LYS A 4 -21.00 15.30 18.30
C LYS A 4 -20.51 14.21 17.38
N GLU A 5 -20.50 14.52 16.09
CA GLU A 5 -19.85 13.75 15.04
C GLU A 5 -18.39 13.49 15.45
N ASN A 6 -17.97 12.23 15.39
CA ASN A 6 -16.58 11.84 15.54
C ASN A 6 -15.77 12.48 14.41
N ILE A 7 -15.11 13.58 14.71
CA ILE A 7 -14.15 14.24 13.81
C ILE A 7 -12.90 13.35 13.78
N VAL A 8 -12.87 12.43 12.81
CA VAL A 8 -11.63 11.80 12.35
C VAL A 8 -11.04 12.76 11.32
N ASP A 9 -9.80 13.21 11.52
CA ASP A 9 -9.09 14.05 10.54
C ASP A 9 -9.29 13.50 9.12
N PRO A 10 -9.79 14.30 8.15
CA PRO A 10 -10.22 13.81 6.83
C PRO A 10 -9.09 13.25 5.95
N THR A 11 -7.85 13.25 6.45
CA THR A 11 -6.63 12.80 5.78
C THR A 11 -5.89 11.68 6.53
N THR A 12 -6.31 11.32 7.75
CA THR A 12 -5.63 10.29 8.55
C THR A 12 -6.26 8.92 8.25
N ILE A 13 -5.74 8.24 7.23
CA ILE A 13 -6.20 6.92 6.78
C ILE A 13 -5.03 5.94 6.69
N ASN A 14 -5.24 4.67 7.06
CA ASN A 14 -4.29 3.61 6.77
C ASN A 14 -4.40 3.21 5.28
N CYS A 15 -3.60 3.87 4.44
CA CYS A 15 -3.57 3.60 3.00
C CYS A 15 -3.29 2.11 2.67
N ALA A 16 -2.53 1.40 3.51
CA ALA A 16 -2.17 0.00 3.28
C ALA A 16 -3.36 -0.97 3.45
N GLU A 17 -4.39 -0.58 4.18
CA GLU A 17 -5.61 -1.39 4.37
C GLU A 17 -6.77 -0.85 3.54
N ALA A 18 -7.01 0.46 3.57
CA ALA A 18 -8.19 1.06 2.95
C ALA A 18 -8.06 1.20 1.43
N CYS A 19 -6.85 1.35 0.89
CA CYS A 19 -6.62 1.62 -0.53
C CYS A 19 -6.11 0.39 -1.31
N VAL A 20 -6.20 -0.82 -0.76
CA VAL A 20 -5.70 -2.07 -1.39
C VAL A 20 -6.29 -2.28 -2.79
N ASN A 21 -7.56 -1.91 -2.99
CA ASN A 21 -8.28 -2.06 -4.25
C ASN A 21 -8.37 -0.75 -5.07
N GLY A 22 -7.63 0.29 -4.68
CA GLY A 22 -7.69 1.62 -5.29
C GLY A 22 -7.96 2.73 -4.26
N CYS A 23 -7.68 3.96 -4.66
CA CYS A 23 -7.77 5.12 -3.77
C CYS A 23 -9.23 5.43 -3.38
N VAL A 24 -9.53 5.45 -2.07
CA VAL A 24 -10.87 5.76 -1.55
C VAL A 24 -11.11 7.24 -1.27
N LEU A 25 -10.04 8.04 -1.14
CA LEU A 25 -10.11 9.48 -0.84
C LEU A 25 -10.14 10.37 -2.09
N GLY A 26 -9.93 9.79 -3.28
CA GLY A 26 -9.85 10.52 -4.54
C GLY A 26 -8.78 11.61 -4.52
N ASP A 27 -9.18 12.85 -4.73
CA ASP A 27 -8.27 14.00 -4.77
C ASP A 27 -7.61 14.35 -3.42
N ARG A 28 -8.15 13.84 -2.31
CA ARG A 28 -7.61 14.05 -0.96
C ARG A 28 -6.60 12.98 -0.54
N CYS A 29 -6.10 12.18 -1.49
CA CYS A 29 -5.05 11.21 -1.21
C CYS A 29 -3.81 11.91 -0.63
N PRO A 30 -3.32 11.52 0.56
CA PRO A 30 -2.14 12.14 1.15
C PRO A 30 -0.85 11.86 0.38
N ASN A 31 -0.86 10.89 -0.54
CA ASN A 31 0.29 10.46 -1.35
C ASN A 31 0.14 10.86 -2.83
N LYS A 32 -0.69 11.87 -3.14
CA LYS A 32 -1.04 12.23 -4.52
C LYS A 32 0.18 12.66 -5.34
N GLU A 33 1.16 13.28 -4.70
CA GLU A 33 2.42 13.71 -5.31
C GLU A 33 3.25 12.55 -5.90
N TYR A 34 3.10 11.33 -5.37
CA TYR A 34 3.82 10.16 -5.87
C TYR A 34 3.19 9.56 -7.13
N ALA A 35 1.95 9.94 -7.48
CA ALA A 35 1.27 9.44 -8.67
C ALA A 35 2.03 9.78 -9.96
N ALA A 36 2.65 10.96 -10.02
CA ALA A 36 3.46 11.40 -11.16
C ALA A 36 4.71 10.51 -11.33
N GLN A 37 5.42 10.24 -10.23
CA GLN A 37 6.60 9.38 -10.23
C GLN A 37 6.26 7.94 -10.62
N ALA A 38 5.16 7.40 -10.09
CA ALA A 38 4.68 6.07 -10.47
C ALA A 38 4.32 6.00 -11.96
N SER A 39 3.66 7.04 -12.48
CA SER A 39 3.31 7.12 -13.91
C SER A 39 4.54 7.21 -14.79
N GLN A 40 5.57 7.94 -14.36
CA GLN A 40 6.84 8.03 -15.07
C GLN A 40 7.57 6.68 -15.10
N PHE A 41 7.63 5.99 -13.96
CA PHE A 41 8.22 4.66 -13.88
C PHE A 41 7.55 3.66 -14.85
N ILE A 42 6.22 3.64 -14.92
CA ILE A 42 5.49 2.73 -15.82
C ILE A 42 5.76 3.06 -17.30
N GLN A 43 5.92 4.34 -17.64
CA GLN A 43 6.19 4.77 -19.02
C GLN A 43 7.63 4.49 -19.45
N GLU A 44 8.59 4.66 -18.54
CA GLU A 44 10.03 4.55 -18.84
C GLU A 44 10.57 3.12 -18.64
N THR A 45 9.87 2.29 -17.86
CA THR A 45 10.29 0.90 -17.61
C THR A 45 9.64 -0.03 -18.63
N SER A 46 10.46 -0.74 -19.40
CA SER A 46 9.95 -1.74 -20.34
C SER A 46 9.30 -2.91 -19.61
N LEU A 47 8.40 -3.64 -20.29
CA LEU A 47 7.77 -4.82 -19.72
C LEU A 47 8.82 -5.87 -19.29
N ASP A 48 9.84 -6.10 -20.12
CA ASP A 48 10.91 -7.06 -19.81
C ASP A 48 11.68 -6.67 -18.54
N GLN A 49 12.01 -5.38 -18.40
CA GLN A 49 12.69 -4.87 -17.21
C GLN A 49 11.80 -5.00 -15.96
N MET A 50 10.49 -4.81 -16.10
CA MET A 50 9.55 -4.99 -14.99
C MET A 50 9.48 -6.47 -14.53
N LEU A 51 9.54 -7.41 -15.48
CA LEU A 51 9.60 -8.84 -15.17
C LEU A 51 10.90 -9.22 -14.45
N GLU A 52 12.04 -8.69 -14.89
CA GLU A 52 13.33 -8.89 -14.23
C GLU A 52 13.31 -8.39 -12.77
N ILE A 53 12.74 -7.20 -12.53
CA ILE A 53 12.58 -6.64 -11.18
C ILE A 53 11.72 -7.58 -10.31
N ALA A 54 10.64 -8.14 -10.86
CA ALA A 54 9.76 -9.06 -10.14
C ALA A 54 10.47 -10.36 -9.77
N GLU A 55 11.25 -10.95 -10.68
CA GLU A 55 12.05 -12.15 -10.43
C GLU A 55 13.09 -11.92 -9.33
N GLU A 56 13.79 -10.78 -9.37
CA GLU A 56 14.75 -10.40 -8.35
C GLU A 56 14.11 -10.20 -6.98
N ALA A 57 12.91 -9.63 -6.91
CA ALA A 57 12.15 -9.52 -5.66
C ALA A 57 11.81 -10.89 -5.08
N ILE A 58 11.39 -11.85 -5.91
CA ILE A 58 11.14 -13.24 -5.50
C ILE A 58 12.43 -13.89 -4.99
N ARG A 59 13.55 -13.72 -5.72
CA ARG A 59 14.86 -14.25 -5.33
C ARG A 59 15.27 -13.73 -3.95
N LYS A 60 15.17 -12.43 -3.72
CA LYS A 60 15.47 -11.80 -2.42
C LYS A 60 14.57 -12.35 -1.31
N LYS A 61 13.27 -12.49 -1.54
CA LYS A 61 12.32 -13.05 -0.57
C LYS A 61 12.66 -14.49 -0.20
N ARG A 62 13.14 -15.30 -1.14
CA ARG A 62 13.58 -16.69 -0.89
C ARG A 62 14.88 -16.78 -0.09
N MET A 63 15.76 -15.79 -0.21
CA MET A 63 17.01 -15.73 0.56
C MET A 63 16.83 -15.16 1.97
N GLN A 64 15.75 -14.44 2.23
CA GLN A 64 15.45 -13.91 3.56
C GLN A 64 15.05 -15.04 4.52
N PRO A 65 15.44 -14.95 5.81
CA PRO A 65 14.96 -15.86 6.84
C PRO A 65 13.42 -15.88 6.89
N PRO A 66 12.80 -17.02 7.20
CA PRO A 66 11.34 -17.09 7.33
C PRO A 66 10.87 -16.17 8.45
N GLN A 67 9.86 -15.33 8.16
CA GLN A 67 9.17 -14.55 9.18
C GLN A 67 8.07 -15.41 9.81
N TRP A 68 8.30 -15.83 11.05
CA TRP A 68 7.31 -16.55 11.84
C TRP A 68 6.33 -15.55 12.44
N VAL A 69 5.09 -15.54 11.93
CA VAL A 69 3.98 -14.77 12.52
C VAL A 69 3.19 -15.75 13.41
N ILE A 70 3.16 -15.50 14.71
CA ILE A 70 2.33 -16.26 15.66
C ILE A 70 0.93 -15.63 15.62
N PRO A 71 -0.12 -16.34 15.19
CA PRO A 71 -1.47 -15.78 15.20
C PRO A 71 -1.92 -15.46 16.63
N GLU A 72 -2.52 -14.29 16.82
CA GLU A 72 -3.29 -13.98 18.03
C GLU A 72 -4.52 -14.92 18.01
N PHE A 73 -4.53 -15.99 18.81
CA PHE A 73 -5.77 -16.74 19.03
C PHE A 73 -6.63 -15.92 20.00
N PRO A 74 -7.85 -15.48 19.64
CA PRO A 74 -8.70 -14.83 20.61
C PRO A 74 -9.07 -15.84 21.70
N ASP A 75 -8.72 -15.53 22.94
CA ASP A 75 -9.19 -16.30 24.10
C ASP A 75 -10.73 -16.32 24.07
N SER A 76 -11.28 -17.54 24.01
CA SER A 76 -12.70 -17.87 23.86
C SER A 76 -13.58 -17.36 24.99
#